data_AF-A0A8J7C2X9-F1
#
_entry.id   AF-A0A8J7C2X9-F1
#
_cell.length_a   1.000
_cell.length_b   1.000
_cell.length_c   1.000
_cell.angle_alpha   90.00
_cell.angle_beta   90.00
_cell.angle_gamma   90.00
#
_symmetry.space_group_name_H-M   'P 1'
#
loop_
_entity.id
_entity.type
_entity.pdbx_description
1 polymer ?
#
loop_
_entity_poly.entity_id
_entity_poly.type
_entity_poly.pdbx_seq_one_letter_code
_entity_poly.pdbx_strand_id
1 'polypeptide(L)'
;LVTDEETISLWAVRPDGTGTEERIRSVESFDWYRDENHAIFTRKHGSQSEMIAINLLTGAERSLFIGPMMEMDVAPDGSAVAFCYGPGHMAMGLAVLRLNPPDGPDGLPSVRGEPEYVVRTEGTWHVHNGGWSPDSKSIVYTQDQDYGDIYELVEEK
;
A
#
# COMPACT_ATOMS: atom_id res chain seq x y z
N LEU A 1 -0.48 -13.15 28.70
CA LEU A 1 0.64 -13.04 27.74
C LEU A 1 0.12 -13.57 26.42
N VAL A 2 -0.38 -12.68 25.57
CA VAL A 2 -0.71 -13.05 24.20
C VAL A 2 0.64 -13.20 23.51
N THR A 3 0.93 -14.43 23.12
CA THR A 3 2.12 -14.87 22.38
C THR A 3 2.19 -14.14 21.05
N ASP A 4 3.40 -13.77 20.63
CA ASP A 4 3.75 -13.21 19.31
C ASP A 4 2.75 -13.65 18.24
N GLU A 5 1.87 -12.73 17.81
CA GLU A 5 1.14 -12.92 16.56
C GLU A 5 2.20 -13.13 15.47
N GLU A 6 2.05 -14.17 14.66
CA GLU A 6 2.91 -14.39 13.49
C GLU A 6 2.80 -13.14 12.61
N THR A 7 3.79 -12.26 12.74
CA THR A 7 3.84 -11.02 11.99
C THR A 7 4.33 -11.35 10.58
N ILE A 8 3.62 -10.87 9.57
CA ILE A 8 4.05 -10.99 8.18
C ILE A 8 5.36 -10.21 8.05
N SER A 9 6.38 -10.86 7.49
CA SER A 9 7.68 -10.25 7.24
C SER A 9 7.92 -10.04 5.75
N LEU A 10 8.61 -8.95 5.42
CA LEU A 10 9.18 -8.73 4.10
C LEU A 10 10.50 -9.49 3.98
N TRP A 11 10.62 -10.31 2.94
CA TRP A 11 11.82 -11.05 2.60
C TRP A 11 12.33 -10.63 1.22
N ALA A 12 13.65 -10.64 1.05
CA ALA A 12 14.31 -10.45 -0.24
C ALA A 12 14.98 -11.75 -0.68
N VAL A 13 15.00 -12.01 -1.98
CA VAL A 13 15.68 -13.14 -2.60
C VAL A 13 16.19 -12.71 -3.98
N ARG A 14 17.33 -13.26 -4.41
CA ARG A 14 17.83 -13.01 -5.77
C ARG A 14 16.95 -13.71 -6.82
N PRO A 15 16.95 -13.25 -8.08
CA PRO A 15 16.20 -13.91 -9.17
C PRO A 15 16.58 -15.37 -9.42
N ASP A 16 17.79 -15.79 -9.02
CA ASP A 16 18.26 -17.18 -9.11
C ASP A 16 17.80 -18.05 -7.91
N GLY A 17 17.02 -17.48 -6.98
CA GLY A 17 16.51 -18.14 -5.78
C GLY A 17 17.49 -18.18 -4.61
N THR A 18 18.68 -17.57 -4.72
CA THR A 18 19.71 -17.61 -3.68
C THR A 18 19.70 -16.38 -2.76
N GLY A 19 20.26 -16.55 -1.56
CA GLY A 19 20.47 -15.48 -0.59
C GLY A 19 19.20 -14.85 -0.07
N THR A 20 18.24 -15.71 0.27
CA THR A 20 17.01 -15.33 0.98
C THR A 20 17.35 -14.72 2.33
N GLU A 21 16.81 -13.53 2.60
CA GLU A 21 17.00 -12.82 3.88
C GLU A 21 15.74 -12.06 4.30
N GLU A 22 15.47 -12.07 5.61
CA GLU A 22 14.40 -11.25 6.22
C GLU A 22 14.87 -9.79 6.23
N ARG A 23 14.04 -8.89 5.71
CA ARG A 23 14.35 -7.45 5.66
C ARG A 23 13.62 -6.67 6.74
N ILE A 24 12.31 -6.87 6.88
CA ILE A 24 11.46 -6.10 7.79
C ILE A 24 10.38 -7.01 8.36
N ARG A 25 10.02 -6.83 9.63
CA ARG A 25 8.90 -7.53 10.27
C ARG A 25 7.66 -6.65 10.33
N SER A 26 6.49 -7.27 10.52
CA SER A 26 5.21 -6.58 10.71
C SER A 26 4.80 -5.73 9.50
N VAL A 27 4.97 -6.26 8.30
CA VAL A 27 4.63 -5.60 7.03
C VAL A 27 3.28 -6.13 6.53
N GLU A 28 2.35 -5.23 6.20
CA GLU A 28 1.05 -5.58 5.62
C GLU A 28 1.08 -5.51 4.09
N SER A 29 1.80 -4.54 3.52
CA SER A 29 2.04 -4.39 2.09
C SER A 29 3.36 -3.67 1.84
N PHE A 30 3.94 -3.81 0.66
CA PHE A 30 5.17 -3.10 0.28
C PHE A 30 5.24 -2.88 -1.23
N ASP A 31 6.03 -1.90 -1.62
CA ASP A 31 6.48 -1.72 -3.00
C ASP A 31 7.86 -1.03 -3.03
N TRP A 32 8.59 -1.19 -4.13
CA TRP A 32 9.90 -0.59 -4.32
C TRP A 32 9.81 0.93 -4.49
N TYR A 33 10.79 1.64 -3.95
CA TYR A 33 10.89 3.09 -4.11
C TYR A 33 12.13 3.47 -4.93
N ARG A 34 11.96 3.56 -6.25
CA ARG A 34 12.94 4.01 -7.27
C ARG A 34 14.21 3.16 -7.43
N ASP A 35 14.63 2.42 -6.42
CA ASP A 35 15.84 1.59 -6.44
C ASP A 35 15.72 0.39 -5.49
N GLU A 36 16.76 -0.46 -5.48
CA GLU A 36 16.84 -1.70 -4.70
C GLU A 36 17.10 -1.50 -3.19
N ASN A 37 17.39 -0.27 -2.77
CA ASN A 37 17.74 0.06 -1.40
C ASN A 37 16.61 0.78 -0.67
N HIS A 38 15.54 1.15 -1.37
CA HIS A 38 14.42 1.84 -0.76
C HIS A 38 13.11 1.15 -1.08
N ALA A 39 12.24 1.13 -0.08
CA ALA A 39 10.87 0.66 -0.21
C ALA A 39 9.92 1.63 0.47
N ILE A 40 8.66 1.56 0.09
CA ILE A 40 7.56 2.02 0.92
C ILE A 40 6.83 0.76 1.39
N PHE A 41 6.50 0.70 2.66
CA PHE A 41 5.74 -0.41 3.24
C PHE A 41 4.63 0.11 4.15
N THR A 42 3.63 -0.72 4.41
CA THR A 42 2.61 -0.44 5.43
C THR A 42 2.75 -1.39 6.61
N ARG A 43 2.38 -0.92 7.79
CA ARG A 43 2.22 -1.74 8.99
C ARG A 43 0.99 -1.32 9.77
N LYS A 44 0.51 -2.21 10.64
CA LYS A 44 -0.56 -1.91 11.58
C LYS A 44 -0.18 -0.78 12.53
N HIS A 45 -1.06 0.21 12.67
CA HIS A 45 -0.94 1.32 13.62
C HIS A 45 -2.28 1.53 14.34
N GLY A 46 -2.47 0.80 15.43
CA GLY A 46 -3.74 0.77 16.16
C GLY A 46 -4.84 0.10 15.32
N SER A 47 -5.90 0.86 15.02
CA SER A 47 -6.99 0.45 14.12
C SER A 47 -6.81 0.95 12.67
N GLN A 48 -5.67 1.56 12.37
CA GLN A 48 -5.32 2.11 11.06
C GLN A 48 -4.03 1.44 10.57
N SER A 49 -3.60 1.79 9.35
CA SER A 49 -2.28 1.45 8.85
C SER A 49 -1.39 2.69 8.83
N GLU A 50 -0.09 2.48 8.98
CA GLU A 50 0.96 3.48 8.81
C GLU A 50 1.74 3.14 7.54
N MET A 51 1.85 4.11 6.62
CA MET A 51 2.71 4.05 5.43
C MET A 51 4.07 4.65 5.76
N ILE A 52 5.13 3.92 5.44
CA ILE A 52 6.50 4.21 5.88
C ILE A 52 7.44 4.07 4.68
N ALA A 53 8.27 5.08 4.45
CA ALA A 53 9.45 4.94 3.61
C ALA A 53 10.62 4.37 4.41
N ILE A 54 11.37 3.44 3.83
CA ILE A 54 12.53 2.83 4.46
C ILE A 54 13.72 2.78 3.51
N ASN A 55 14.92 2.96 4.08
CA ASN A 55 16.18 2.61 3.45
C ASN A 55 16.61 1.25 4.00
N LEU A 56 16.57 0.23 3.15
CA LEU A 56 16.83 -1.18 3.47
C LEU A 56 18.30 -1.47 3.81
N LEU A 57 19.23 -0.57 3.46
CA LEU A 57 20.63 -0.69 3.84
C LEU A 57 20.89 -0.18 5.26
N THR A 58 20.28 0.95 5.62
CA THR A 58 20.55 1.63 6.89
C THR A 58 19.52 1.34 7.97
N GLY A 59 18.34 0.84 7.58
CA GLY A 59 17.18 0.69 8.46
C GLY A 59 16.51 2.02 8.83
N ALA A 60 16.88 3.13 8.18
CA ALA A 60 16.23 4.41 8.43
C ALA A 60 14.78 4.36 7.94
N GLU A 61 13.84 4.74 8.82
CA GLU A 61 12.41 4.79 8.53
C GLU A 61 11.89 6.24 8.58
N ARG A 62 10.85 6.53 7.80
CA ARG A 62 10.07 7.76 7.88
C ARG A 62 8.60 7.47 7.65
N SER A 63 7.79 7.81 8.65
CA SER A 63 6.33 7.82 8.52
C SER A 63 5.91 8.83 7.45
N LEU A 64 5.14 8.37 6.48
CA LEU A 64 4.56 9.20 5.41
C LEU A 64 3.11 9.54 5.73
N PHE A 65 2.32 8.55 6.13
CA PHE A 65 0.89 8.75 6.36
C PHE A 65 0.35 7.71 7.35
N ILE A 66 -0.65 8.11 8.14
CA ILE A 66 -1.39 7.21 9.04
C ILE A 66 -2.88 7.39 8.73
N GLY A 67 -3.55 6.31 8.39
CA GLY A 67 -4.96 6.36 8.04
C GLY A 67 -5.55 5.03 7.63
N PRO A 68 -6.87 4.98 7.36
CA PRO A 68 -7.54 3.78 6.88
C PRO A 68 -7.22 3.58 5.38
N MET A 69 -6.10 2.93 5.12
CA MET A 69 -5.60 2.65 3.78
C MET A 69 -5.32 1.17 3.55
N MET A 70 -5.42 0.73 2.30
CA MET A 70 -5.04 -0.60 1.86
C MET A 70 -4.52 -0.55 0.42
N GLU A 71 -3.91 -1.64 -0.05
CA GLU A 71 -3.62 -1.87 -1.48
C GLU A 71 -2.85 -0.71 -2.14
N MET A 72 -1.66 -0.41 -1.62
CA MET A 72 -0.84 0.67 -2.14
C MET A 72 0.03 0.25 -3.34
N ASP A 73 0.37 1.23 -4.16
CA ASP A 73 1.27 1.10 -5.32
C ASP A 73 2.09 2.38 -5.50
N VAL A 74 3.41 2.24 -5.63
CA VAL A 74 4.34 3.38 -5.73
C VAL A 74 4.55 3.71 -7.19
N ALA A 75 4.43 5.00 -7.54
CA ALA A 75 4.70 5.44 -8.90
C ALA A 75 6.17 5.11 -9.27
N PRO A 76 6.46 4.57 -10.46
CA PRO A 76 7.83 4.19 -10.84
C PRO A 76 8.89 5.31 -10.73
N ASP A 77 8.48 6.56 -10.95
CA ASP A 77 9.32 7.75 -10.77
C ASP A 77 9.49 8.19 -9.29
N GLY A 78 8.82 7.52 -8.37
CA GLY A 78 8.79 7.80 -6.93
C GLY A 78 8.07 9.09 -6.55
N SER A 79 7.31 9.69 -7.46
CA SER A 79 6.66 10.98 -7.21
C SER A 79 5.39 10.89 -6.36
N ALA A 80 4.83 9.70 -6.20
CA ALA A 80 3.56 9.49 -5.52
C ALA A 80 3.34 8.03 -5.09
N VAL A 81 2.38 7.84 -4.20
CA VAL A 81 1.81 6.53 -3.84
C VAL A 81 0.30 6.59 -4.10
N ALA A 82 -0.22 5.63 -4.86
CA ALA A 82 -1.66 5.41 -5.00
C ALA A 82 -2.10 4.34 -4.00
N PHE A 83 -3.30 4.47 -3.42
CA PHE A 83 -3.83 3.49 -2.46
C PHE A 83 -5.34 3.62 -2.30
N CYS A 84 -5.97 2.54 -1.87
CA CYS A 84 -7.37 2.52 -1.45
C CYS A 84 -7.49 3.24 -0.11
N TYR A 85 -8.38 4.24 -0.02
CA TYR A 85 -8.50 5.12 1.13
C TYR A 85 -9.96 5.37 1.49
N GLY A 86 -10.32 5.19 2.76
CA GLY A 86 -11.66 5.51 3.26
C GLY A 86 -12.04 4.76 4.53
N PRO A 87 -13.15 5.12 5.19
CA PRO A 87 -13.46 4.69 6.56
C PRO A 87 -13.89 3.22 6.69
N GLY A 88 -14.06 2.50 5.59
CA GLY A 88 -14.46 1.09 5.61
C GLY A 88 -14.55 0.51 4.21
N HIS A 89 -14.69 -0.81 4.13
CA HIS A 89 -14.60 -1.59 2.88
C HIS A 89 -15.43 -1.00 1.73
N MET A 90 -16.72 -0.76 1.98
CA MET A 90 -17.69 -0.21 1.01
C MET A 90 -17.50 1.28 0.69
N ALA A 91 -16.57 1.94 1.37
CA ALA A 91 -16.33 3.37 1.27
C ALA A 91 -14.84 3.66 1.04
N MET A 92 -14.13 2.77 0.34
CA MET A 92 -12.76 3.03 -0.12
C MET A 92 -12.75 3.56 -1.56
N GLY A 93 -12.22 4.78 -1.71
CA GLY A 93 -11.92 5.39 -3.00
C GLY A 93 -10.43 5.24 -3.32
N LEU A 94 -10.04 5.69 -4.51
CA LEU A 94 -8.62 5.77 -4.89
C LEU A 94 -8.07 7.13 -4.48
N ALA A 95 -7.03 7.14 -3.65
CA ALA A 95 -6.31 8.33 -3.27
C ALA A 95 -4.86 8.29 -3.78
N VAL A 96 -4.26 9.47 -3.91
CA VAL A 96 -2.86 9.65 -4.26
C VAL A 96 -2.20 10.55 -3.20
N LEU A 97 -1.11 10.06 -2.61
CA LEU A 97 -0.23 10.86 -1.76
C LEU A 97 1.00 11.28 -2.58
N ARG A 98 1.21 12.59 -2.73
CA ARG A 98 2.37 13.13 -3.44
C ARG A 98 3.61 13.14 -2.55
N LEU A 99 4.76 12.87 -3.15
CA LEU A 99 6.05 12.85 -2.46
C LEU A 99 7.01 13.90 -3.03
N ASN A 100 7.81 14.51 -2.15
CA ASN A 100 9.03 15.18 -2.55
C ASN A 100 10.16 14.15 -2.60
N PRO A 101 11.08 14.28 -3.58
CA PRO A 101 12.25 13.41 -3.64
C PRO A 101 13.14 13.60 -2.40
N PRO A 102 13.93 12.59 -2.03
CA PRO A 102 14.91 12.71 -0.96
C PRO A 102 16.05 13.68 -1.31
N ASP A 103 16.66 14.24 -0.28
CA ASP A 103 17.78 15.20 -0.38
C ASP A 103 19.13 14.55 -0.77
N GLY A 104 19.16 13.24 -1.05
CA GLY A 104 20.37 12.49 -1.37
C GLY A 104 20.12 11.00 -1.65
N PRO A 105 21.16 10.24 -2.00
CA PRO A 105 21.05 8.83 -2.38
C PRO A 105 20.57 7.94 -1.23
N ASP A 106 20.90 8.26 0.02
CA ASP A 106 20.45 7.51 1.20
C ASP A 106 19.19 8.10 1.86
N GLY A 107 18.67 9.19 1.28
CA GLY A 107 17.55 9.92 1.86
C GLY A 107 16.21 9.26 1.60
N LEU A 108 15.23 9.58 2.45
CA LEU A 108 13.85 9.12 2.31
C LEU A 108 12.96 10.23 1.73
N PRO A 109 11.94 9.89 0.92
CA PRO A 109 10.96 10.86 0.45
C PRO A 109 10.27 11.56 1.62
N SER A 110 9.71 12.73 1.36
CA SER A 110 8.79 13.38 2.31
C SER A 110 7.44 13.60 1.66
N VAL A 111 6.37 13.65 2.46
CA VAL A 111 5.04 13.93 1.94
C VAL A 111 4.92 15.36 1.44
N ARG A 112 4.16 15.53 0.36
CA ARG A 112 3.78 16.81 -0.21
C ARG A 112 2.27 16.99 -0.06
N GLY A 113 1.86 17.43 1.12
CA GLY A 113 0.47 17.65 1.47
C GLY A 113 -0.24 16.37 1.92
N GLU A 114 -1.57 16.42 1.90
CA GLU A 114 -2.45 15.33 2.30
C GLU A 114 -2.79 14.42 1.11
N PRO A 115 -3.26 13.18 1.37
CA PRO A 115 -3.84 12.34 0.32
C PRO A 115 -5.00 13.03 -0.41
N GLU A 116 -4.98 12.95 -1.74
CA GLU A 116 -6.02 13.48 -2.61
C GLU A 116 -6.81 12.36 -3.27
N TYR A 117 -8.14 12.36 -3.14
CA TYR A 117 -8.98 11.43 -3.89
C TYR A 117 -8.92 11.76 -5.39
N VAL A 118 -8.47 10.80 -6.19
CA VAL A 118 -8.61 10.82 -7.65
C VAL A 118 -9.91 10.15 -8.09
N VAL A 119 -10.39 9.19 -7.30
CA VAL A 119 -11.70 8.57 -7.45
C VAL A 119 -12.36 8.53 -6.08
N ARG A 120 -13.42 9.31 -5.89
CA ARG A 120 -14.21 9.31 -4.65
C ARG A 120 -15.20 8.16 -4.66
N THR A 121 -15.45 7.58 -3.50
CA THR A 121 -16.56 6.63 -3.25
C THR A 121 -17.72 7.33 -2.56
N GLU A 122 -18.93 6.83 -2.79
CA GLU A 122 -20.17 7.29 -2.14
C GLU A 122 -20.76 6.23 -1.19
N GLY A 123 -20.02 5.15 -0.89
CA GLY A 123 -20.47 4.11 0.05
C GLY A 123 -21.32 3.00 -0.58
N THR A 124 -21.38 2.91 -1.90
CA THR A 124 -22.16 1.90 -2.66
C THR A 124 -21.29 0.99 -3.53
N TRP A 125 -19.98 1.23 -3.52
CA TRP A 125 -18.97 0.54 -4.32
C TRP A 125 -17.60 0.91 -3.78
N HIS A 126 -16.60 0.10 -4.11
CA HIS A 126 -15.24 0.38 -3.68
C HIS A 126 -14.22 0.09 -4.77
N VAL A 127 -13.06 0.74 -4.64
CA VAL A 127 -11.91 0.52 -5.51
C VAL A 127 -11.07 -0.63 -4.95
N HIS A 128 -10.57 -1.46 -5.85
CA HIS A 128 -9.53 -2.44 -5.60
C HIS A 128 -8.31 -2.17 -6.46
N ASN A 129 -7.13 -2.39 -5.88
CA ASN A 129 -5.81 -2.50 -6.50
C ASN A 129 -5.54 -1.43 -7.58
N GLY A 130 -4.77 -0.41 -7.21
CA GLY A 130 -4.22 0.56 -8.16
C GLY A 130 -2.91 0.05 -8.77
N GLY A 131 -2.69 0.34 -10.05
CA GLY A 131 -1.41 0.12 -10.72
C GLY A 131 -1.01 1.35 -11.53
N TRP A 132 0.15 1.92 -11.27
CA TRP A 132 0.72 3.01 -12.05
C TRP A 132 1.17 2.52 -13.42
N SER A 133 0.97 3.35 -14.44
CA SER A 133 1.61 3.16 -15.74
C SER A 133 3.14 3.29 -15.58
N PRO A 134 3.94 2.63 -16.45
CA PRO A 134 5.40 2.71 -16.40
C PRO A 134 5.98 4.12 -16.49
N ASP A 135 5.22 5.08 -17.02
CA ASP A 135 5.60 6.50 -17.13
C ASP A 135 5.05 7.38 -15.99
N SER A 136 4.44 6.79 -14.96
CA SER A 136 3.84 7.46 -13.79
C SER A 136 2.70 8.44 -14.10
N LYS A 137 2.07 8.38 -15.28
CA LYS A 137 1.04 9.35 -15.70
C LYS A 137 -0.39 8.87 -15.57
N SER A 138 -0.60 7.57 -15.39
CA SER A 138 -1.94 6.99 -15.33
C SER A 138 -1.98 5.92 -14.24
N ILE A 139 -3.15 5.73 -13.66
CA ILE A 139 -3.42 4.65 -12.72
C ILE A 139 -4.56 3.83 -13.32
N VAL A 140 -4.36 2.52 -13.41
CA VAL A 140 -5.45 1.57 -13.64
C VAL A 140 -5.96 1.10 -12.28
N TYR A 141 -7.27 0.88 -12.17
CA TYR A 141 -7.88 0.37 -10.96
C TYR A 141 -9.06 -0.52 -11.32
N THR A 142 -9.44 -1.40 -10.41
CA THR A 142 -10.70 -2.13 -10.48
C THR A 142 -11.72 -1.52 -9.53
N GLN A 143 -12.99 -1.62 -9.89
CA GLN A 143 -14.09 -1.18 -9.06
C GLN A 143 -15.16 -2.26 -9.11
N ASP A 144 -15.70 -2.60 -7.96
CA ASP A 144 -16.91 -3.41 -7.87
C ASP A 144 -17.93 -2.73 -6.94
N GLN A 145 -19.14 -3.28 -6.93
CA GLN A 145 -20.24 -2.82 -6.07
C GLN A 145 -20.54 -3.82 -4.95
N ASP A 146 -19.68 -4.82 -4.75
CA ASP A 146 -19.93 -5.96 -3.86
C ASP A 146 -21.36 -6.52 -3.93
N TYR A 147 -21.94 -6.65 -5.12
CA TYR A 147 -23.21 -7.35 -5.29
C TYR A 147 -23.00 -8.86 -5.11
N GLY A 148 -22.80 -9.28 -3.87
CA GLY A 148 -22.96 -10.66 -3.43
C GLY A 148 -24.44 -10.95 -3.25
N ASP A 149 -25.14 -11.30 -4.33
CA ASP A 149 -26.47 -11.88 -4.18
C ASP A 149 -26.33 -13.29 -3.57
N ILE A 150 -26.84 -13.46 -2.35
CA ILE A 150 -27.09 -14.78 -1.77
C ILE A 150 -28.45 -15.25 -2.31
N TYR A 151 -28.43 -16.19 -3.25
CA TYR A 151 -29.64 -16.92 -3.65
C TYR A 151 -29.79 -18.17 -2.77
N GLU A 152 -30.92 -18.30 -2.08
CA GLU A 152 -31.34 -19.57 -1.49
C GLU A 152 -31.92 -20.46 -2.58
N LEU A 153 -31.29 -21.62 -2.84
CA LEU A 153 -31.88 -22.67 -3.66
C LEU A 153 -32.75 -23.56 -2.74
N VAL A 154 -34.06 -23.43 -2.88
CA VAL A 154 -35.01 -24.34 -2.23
C VAL A 154 -35.33 -25.48 -3.19
N GLU A 155 -34.98 -26.71 -2.82
CA GLU A 155 -35.34 -27.91 -3.58
C GLU A 155 -36.80 -28.28 -3.27
N GLU A 156 -37.69 -28.19 -4.27
CA GLU A 156 -39.08 -28.65 -4.11
C GLU A 156 -39.11 -30.19 -4.06
N LYS A 157 -39.80 -30.74 -3.04
CA LYS A 157 -39.96 -32.18 -2.80
C LYS A 157 -41.11 -32.79 -3.60
#